data_AF-A0A2A3GP36-F1
#
_entry.id   AF-A0A2A3GP36-F1
#
_cell.length_a   1.000
_cell.length_b   1.000
_cell.length_c   1.000
_cell.angle_alpha   90.00
_cell.angle_beta   90.00
_cell.angle_gamma   90.00
#
_symmetry.space_group_name_H-M   'P 1'
#
loop_
_entity.id
_entity.type
_entity.pdbx_description
1 polymer ?
#
loop_
_entity_poly.entity_id
_entity_poly.type
_entity_poly.pdbx_seq_one_letter_code
_entity_poly.pdbx_strand_id
1 'polypeptide(L)'
;MPAAFADPVDPDPFGYKDRTSDFVMPLDPGVFGVNAGKPIILSPYGTSRTIECASFHGQSWCRQFDHVGNEHELYQVKIPTGPTEWDYRGVWIYNPF
;
A
#
# COMPACT_ATOMS: atom_id res chain seq x y z
N MET A 1 -16.59 36.95 -6.03
CA MET A 1 -16.29 35.81 -6.92
C MET A 1 -15.47 34.81 -6.12
N PRO A 2 -15.76 33.51 -6.14
CA PRO A 2 -14.92 32.55 -5.44
C PRO A 2 -13.61 32.41 -6.24
N ALA A 3 -12.48 32.63 -5.58
CA ALA A 3 -11.18 32.35 -6.16
C ALA A 3 -10.97 30.83 -6.15
N ALA A 4 -10.80 30.23 -7.33
CA ALA A 4 -10.31 28.87 -7.44
C ALA A 4 -8.81 28.90 -7.11
N PHE A 5 -8.44 28.42 -5.93
CA PHE A 5 -7.05 28.08 -5.66
C PHE A 5 -6.80 26.74 -6.33
N ALA A 6 -5.84 26.69 -7.26
CA ALA A 6 -5.33 25.43 -7.75
C ALA A 6 -4.71 24.69 -6.56
N ASP A 7 -5.12 23.45 -6.33
CA ASP A 7 -4.41 22.58 -5.39
C ASP A 7 -2.93 22.52 -5.80
N PRO A 8 -2.00 22.41 -4.83
CA PRO A 8 -0.59 22.26 -5.14
C PRO A 8 -0.41 21.10 -6.13
N VAL A 9 0.22 21.37 -7.27
CA VAL A 9 0.60 20.31 -8.21
C VAL A 9 1.62 19.45 -7.48
N ASP A 10 1.27 18.19 -7.25
CA ASP A 10 2.19 17.20 -6.71
C ASP A 10 3.44 17.14 -7.61
N PRO A 11 4.62 17.56 -7.12
CA PRO A 11 5.82 17.64 -7.93
C PRO A 11 6.32 16.26 -8.38
N ASP A 12 5.88 15.18 -7.74
CA ASP A 12 6.16 13.81 -8.14
C ASP A 12 4.89 12.96 -8.11
N PRO A 13 4.05 13.02 -9.17
CA PRO A 13 2.80 12.28 -9.20
C PRO A 13 2.99 10.75 -9.10
N PHE A 14 4.19 10.25 -9.41
CA PHE A 14 4.58 8.84 -9.39
C PHE A 14 5.42 8.45 -8.16
N GLY A 15 5.76 9.43 -7.32
CA GLY A 15 6.58 9.27 -6.14
C GLY A 15 5.89 8.50 -5.02
N TYR A 16 6.69 8.16 -4.00
CA TYR A 16 6.21 7.47 -2.82
C TYR A 16 5.24 8.34 -2.04
N LYS A 17 4.06 7.79 -1.73
CA LYS A 17 3.01 8.44 -0.94
C LYS A 17 2.60 7.53 0.20
N ASP A 18 2.23 8.11 1.34
CA ASP A 18 1.63 7.35 2.43
C ASP A 18 0.35 6.66 1.94
N ARG A 19 0.34 5.34 2.02
CA ARG A 19 -0.76 4.45 1.66
C ARG A 19 -1.20 3.58 2.83
N THR A 20 -0.80 3.89 4.05
CA THR A 20 -1.04 3.05 5.24
C THR A 20 -2.53 2.71 5.42
N SER A 21 -3.42 3.64 5.11
CA SER A 21 -4.89 3.46 5.19
C SER A 21 -5.44 2.42 4.22
N ASP A 22 -4.72 2.13 3.14
CA ASP A 22 -5.15 1.24 2.07
C ASP A 22 -4.91 -0.22 2.45
N PHE A 23 -4.08 -0.48 3.47
CA PHE A 23 -3.75 -1.82 3.93
C PHE A 23 -4.63 -2.29 5.09
N VAL A 24 -4.70 -3.61 5.25
CA VAL A 24 -5.32 -4.27 6.39
C VAL A 24 -4.42 -5.37 6.92
N MET A 25 -4.43 -5.58 8.24
CA MET A 25 -3.66 -6.66 8.86
C MET A 25 -4.37 -8.01 8.69
N PRO A 26 -3.63 -9.14 8.68
CA PRO A 26 -4.21 -10.47 8.40
C PRO A 26 -5.18 -10.95 9.47
N LEU A 27 -5.05 -10.44 10.69
CA LEU A 27 -5.86 -10.82 11.85
C LEU A 27 -6.92 -9.75 12.18
N ASP A 28 -7.06 -8.72 11.36
CA ASP A 28 -8.15 -7.76 11.48
C ASP A 28 -9.48 -8.50 11.28
N PRO A 29 -10.48 -8.39 12.18
CA PRO A 29 -11.75 -9.10 12.04
C PRO A 29 -12.51 -8.77 10.74
N GLY A 30 -12.26 -7.60 10.15
CA GLY A 30 -12.84 -7.17 8.89
C GLY A 30 -12.04 -7.57 7.66
N VAL A 31 -10.88 -8.24 7.80
CA VAL A 31 -9.96 -8.55 6.69
C VAL A 31 -10.63 -9.32 5.55
N PHE A 32 -11.56 -10.22 5.85
CA PHE A 32 -12.35 -10.97 4.85
C PHE A 32 -13.81 -10.48 4.75
N GLY A 33 -14.15 -9.38 5.42
CA GLY A 33 -15.47 -8.76 5.39
C GLY A 33 -15.38 -7.34 4.80
N VAL A 34 -15.61 -6.32 5.63
CA VAL A 34 -15.64 -4.91 5.21
C VAL A 34 -14.35 -4.42 4.54
N ASN A 35 -13.21 -5.07 4.81
CA ASN A 35 -11.90 -4.74 4.24
C ASN A 35 -11.46 -5.74 3.16
N ALA A 36 -12.36 -6.55 2.58
CA ALA A 36 -12.01 -7.57 1.59
C ALA A 36 -11.33 -7.00 0.32
N GLY A 37 -11.62 -5.75 -0.04
CA GLY A 37 -10.99 -5.05 -1.16
C GLY A 37 -9.61 -4.45 -0.84
N LYS A 38 -9.18 -4.43 0.42
CA LYS A 38 -7.89 -3.87 0.82
C LYS A 38 -6.76 -4.89 0.67
N PRO A 39 -5.56 -4.50 0.16
CA PRO A 39 -4.38 -5.35 0.26
C PRO A 39 -4.04 -5.70 1.71
N ILE A 40 -3.51 -6.91 1.91
CA ILE A 40 -3.05 -7.40 3.21
C ILE A 40 -1.58 -7.04 3.39
N ILE A 41 -1.18 -6.58 4.58
CA ILE A 41 0.22 -6.40 4.96
C ILE A 41 0.70 -7.52 5.89
N LEU A 42 1.79 -8.19 5.52
CA LEU A 42 2.55 -9.12 6.34
C LEU A 42 3.86 -8.45 6.75
N SER A 43 3.81 -7.72 7.86
CA SER A 43 4.94 -6.98 8.41
C SER A 43 4.97 -7.09 9.93
N PRO A 44 6.15 -7.17 10.58
CA PRO A 44 6.26 -7.07 12.03
C PRO A 44 5.72 -5.73 12.58
N TYR A 45 5.60 -4.71 11.72
CA TYR A 45 5.08 -3.40 12.09
C TYR A 45 3.61 -3.20 11.69
N GLY A 46 3.06 -4.07 10.84
CA GLY A 46 1.70 -3.95 10.33
C GLY A 46 1.41 -2.55 9.77
N THR A 47 0.27 -1.98 10.14
CA THR A 47 -0.13 -0.60 9.80
C THR A 47 0.25 0.42 10.89
N SER A 48 1.00 0.03 11.94
CA SER A 48 1.48 0.95 12.98
C SER A 48 2.62 1.85 12.52
N ARG A 49 3.19 1.56 11.35
CA ARG A 49 4.22 2.35 10.69
C ARG A 49 3.78 2.69 9.28
N THR A 50 4.20 3.87 8.82
CA THR A 50 3.92 4.37 7.48
C THR A 50 4.33 3.34 6.43
N ILE A 51 3.38 2.98 5.57
CA ILE A 51 3.62 2.23 4.36
C ILE A 51 3.56 3.23 3.23
N GLU A 52 4.65 3.37 2.49
CA GLU A 52 4.70 4.25 1.35
C GLU A 52 4.66 3.44 0.06
N CYS A 53 3.83 3.84 -0.89
CA CYS A 53 3.80 3.21 -2.20
C CYS A 53 3.89 4.24 -3.31
N ALA A 54 4.47 3.80 -4.41
CA ALA A 54 4.54 4.50 -5.67
C ALA A 54 4.06 3.57 -6.78
N SER A 55 3.62 4.17 -7.89
CA SER A 55 3.07 3.42 -9.01
C SER A 55 3.27 4.14 -10.33
N PHE A 56 3.61 3.36 -11.35
CA PHE A 56 3.74 3.82 -12.72
C PHE A 56 3.39 2.69 -13.69
N HIS A 57 2.63 3.00 -14.75
CA HIS A 57 2.19 2.02 -15.76
C HIS A 57 1.63 0.70 -15.21
N GLY A 58 0.83 0.76 -14.13
CA GLY A 58 0.19 -0.41 -13.53
C GLY A 58 1.12 -1.29 -12.68
N GLN A 59 2.39 -0.91 -12.56
CA GLN A 59 3.31 -1.47 -11.56
C GLN A 59 3.19 -0.66 -10.28
N SER A 60 3.31 -1.33 -9.14
CA SER A 60 3.32 -0.68 -7.83
C SER A 60 4.49 -1.23 -7.03
N TRP A 61 5.14 -0.37 -6.28
CA TRP A 61 6.20 -0.72 -5.36
C TRP A 61 5.94 -0.02 -4.04
N CYS A 62 6.07 -0.76 -2.94
CA CYS A 62 5.84 -0.23 -1.61
C CYS A 62 7.07 -0.48 -0.74
N ARG A 63 7.25 0.40 0.24
CA ARG A 63 8.30 0.30 1.24
C ARG A 63 7.72 0.59 2.63
N GLN A 64 8.42 0.11 3.64
CA GLN A 64 8.15 0.44 5.02
C GLN A 64 9.47 0.66 5.75
N PHE A 65 9.45 1.45 6.81
CA PHE A 65 10.64 1.74 7.59
C PHE A 65 10.65 0.97 8.91
N ASP A 66 11.81 0.45 9.29
CA ASP A 66 11.99 -0.19 10.58
C ASP A 66 12.04 0.84 11.73
N HIS A 67 12.25 0.36 12.96
CA HIS A 67 12.29 1.21 14.15
C HIS A 67 13.43 2.23 14.25
N VAL A 68 14.49 2.05 13.47
CA VAL A 68 15.65 2.95 13.43
C VAL A 68 15.67 3.77 12.14
N GLY A 69 14.66 3.61 11.28
CA GLY A 69 14.48 4.40 10.07
C GLY A 69 15.13 3.81 8.83
N ASN A 70 15.56 2.54 8.84
CA ASN A 70 16.02 1.91 7.60
C ASN A 70 14.82 1.60 6.70
N GLU A 71 15.00 1.79 5.41
CA GLU A 71 14.02 1.43 4.39
C GLU A 71 14.06 -0.08 4.10
N HIS A 72 12.88 -0.68 3.97
CA HIS A 72 12.70 -2.07 3.60
C HIS A 72 11.62 -2.19 2.53
N GLU A 73 11.92 -2.92 1.47
CA GLU A 73 10.97 -3.19 0.38
C GLU A 73 9.82 -4.08 0.90
N LEU A 74 8.63 -3.86 0.36
CA LEU A 74 7.50 -4.78 0.52
C LEU A 74 7.30 -5.56 -0.77
N TYR A 75 7.49 -6.88 -0.71
CA TYR A 75 7.24 -7.76 -1.86
C TYR A 75 5.76 -8.01 -2.04
N GLN A 76 5.27 -7.86 -3.27
CA GLN A 76 3.89 -8.13 -3.60
C GLN A 76 3.69 -9.56 -4.08
N VAL A 77 2.78 -10.28 -3.42
CA VAL A 77 2.17 -11.51 -3.91
C VAL A 77 0.73 -11.20 -4.33
N LYS A 78 0.37 -11.54 -5.57
CA LYS A 78 -0.99 -11.36 -6.08
C LYS A 78 -1.77 -12.66 -5.91
N ILE A 79 -2.84 -12.62 -5.11
CA ILE A 79 -3.74 -13.76 -4.92
C ILE A 79 -4.94 -13.59 -5.86
N PRO A 80 -5.15 -14.49 -6.84
CA PRO A 80 -6.31 -14.39 -7.74
C PRO A 80 -7.64 -14.44 -6.98
N THR A 81 -8.57 -13.59 -7.38
CA THR A 81 -9.93 -13.46 -6.81
C THR A 81 -11.03 -13.53 -7.87
N GLY A 82 -10.66 -13.60 -9.15
CA GLY A 82 -11.57 -13.65 -10.27
C GLY A 82 -10.92 -14.16 -11.56
N PRO A 83 -11.59 -13.98 -12.71
CA PRO A 83 -11.17 -14.60 -13.96
C PRO A 83 -10.06 -13.86 -14.72
N THR A 84 -9.73 -12.60 -14.35
CA THR A 84 -8.71 -11.81 -15.04
C THR A 84 -7.45 -11.63 -14.20
N GLU A 85 -6.34 -11.26 -14.84
CA GLU A 85 -5.08 -10.91 -14.16
C GLU A 85 -5.24 -9.72 -13.19
N TRP A 86 -6.22 -8.85 -13.43
CA TRP A 86 -6.50 -7.68 -12.59
C TRP A 86 -7.40 -7.99 -11.40
N ASP A 87 -8.07 -9.14 -11.41
CA ASP A 87 -8.90 -9.61 -10.30
C ASP A 87 -8.02 -10.28 -9.26
N TYR A 88 -7.25 -9.49 -8.50
CA TYR A 88 -6.41 -10.01 -7.44
C TYR A 88 -6.54 -9.21 -6.16
N ARG A 89 -6.25 -9.87 -5.04
CA ARG A 89 -5.97 -9.23 -3.77
C ARG A 89 -4.46 -9.27 -3.53
N GLY A 90 -3.85 -8.10 -3.34
CA GLY A 90 -2.43 -8.00 -3.02
C GLY A 90 -2.14 -8.41 -1.58
N VAL A 91 -1.10 -9.22 -1.38
CA VAL A 91 -0.46 -9.48 -0.09
C VAL A 91 0.94 -8.91 -0.17
N TRP A 92 1.24 -7.93 0.67
CA TRP A 92 2.53 -7.26 0.70
C TRP A 92 3.34 -7.75 1.88
N ILE A 93 4.57 -8.19 1.62
CA ILE A 93 5.39 -8.92 2.57
C ILE A 93 6.64 -8.11 2.86
N TYR A 94 6.86 -7.80 4.12
CA TYR A 94 8.06 -7.10 4.56
C TYR A 94 9.33 -7.92 4.29
N ASN A 95 10.26 -7.34 3.52
CA ASN A 95 11.59 -7.91 3.31
C ASN A 95 12.59 -7.30 4.31
N PRO A 96 13.19 -8.08 5.23
CA PRO A 96 14.13 -7.55 6.22
C PRO A 96 15.57 -7.37 5.73
N PHE A 97 15.87 -7.62 4.45
CA PHE A 97 17.23 -7.67 3.89
C PHE A 97 17.47 -6.64 2.80
#